data_AF-A0A9X3SU35-F1
#
_entry.id   AF-A0A9X3SU35-F1
#
_cell.length_a   1.000
_cell.length_b   1.000
_cell.length_c   1.000
_cell.angle_alpha   90.00
_cell.angle_beta   90.00
_cell.angle_gamma   90.00
#
_symmetry.space_group_name_H-M   'P 1'
#
loop_
_entity.id
_entity.type
_entity.pdbx_description
1 polymer ?
#
loop_
_entity_poly.entity_id
_entity_poly.type
_entity_poly.pdbx_seq_one_letter_code
_entity_poly.pdbx_strand_id
1 'polypeptide(L)'
;MPRNPRFDLRLDSPGLLERQWLEPDERLIDWIPQWKLPVLEGVPRPLWTADQVLWRIAKTLGWILGSVVILIVLAFLADGLSGASVDGGSGTKVKGPDVVLRGKGRQSVMGRTVTPALRYRGLWVFTDRRIAFIVVEGRTYGKFLSGSGDPSEFAEPVPIRKVVEVRDAHYEYEGEVDRLRRTRILRRFKPAGVYRRISFSDGSGVDLRRYR
;
A
#
# COMPACT_ATOMS: atom_id res chain seq x y z
N MET A 1 24.07 16.42 14.93
CA MET A 1 23.37 16.48 13.62
C MET A 1 21.86 16.52 13.89
N PRO A 2 21.12 17.52 13.37
CA PRO A 2 19.67 17.52 13.46
C PRO A 2 19.14 16.24 12.81
N ARG A 3 18.20 15.55 13.48
CA ARG A 3 17.62 14.32 12.94
C ARG A 3 16.73 14.69 11.76
N ASN A 4 16.97 14.12 10.58
CA ASN A 4 16.05 14.26 9.45
C ASN A 4 14.62 13.90 9.91
N PRO A 5 13.63 14.77 9.62
CA PRO A 5 12.25 14.52 10.00
C PRO A 5 11.73 13.25 9.30
N ARG A 6 10.72 12.62 9.90
CA ARG A 6 10.09 11.44 9.30
C ARG A 6 9.13 11.90 8.21
N PHE A 7 9.28 11.33 7.02
CA PHE A 7 8.41 11.63 5.89
C PHE A 7 7.02 11.01 6.07
N ASP A 8 5.99 11.83 5.96
CA ASP A 8 4.60 11.41 5.91
C ASP A 8 4.17 11.21 4.45
N LEU A 9 3.99 9.94 4.06
CA LEU A 9 3.51 9.57 2.73
C LEU A 9 2.15 10.18 2.37
N ARG A 10 1.38 10.75 3.31
CA ARG A 10 0.15 11.48 2.98
C ARG A 10 0.36 12.98 2.90
N LEU A 11 0.96 13.57 3.94
CA LEU A 11 1.02 15.02 4.06
C LEU A 11 2.11 15.63 3.17
N ASP A 12 3.26 14.98 3.10
CA ASP A 12 4.45 15.55 2.47
C ASP A 12 4.51 15.25 0.97
N SER A 13 3.68 14.32 0.49
CA SER A 13 3.75 13.81 -0.88
C SER A 13 3.31 14.81 -1.95
N PRO A 14 2.23 15.60 -1.78
CA PRO A 14 1.89 16.64 -2.75
C PRO A 14 3.05 17.63 -2.96
N GLY A 15 3.58 18.18 -1.87
CA GLY A 15 4.70 19.14 -1.93
C GLY A 15 5.98 18.52 -2.48
N LEU A 16 6.27 17.26 -2.15
CA LEU A 16 7.36 16.49 -2.75
C LEU A 16 7.21 16.38 -4.27
N LEU A 17 6.03 15.96 -4.73
CA LEU A 17 5.80 15.70 -6.15
C LEU A 17 5.92 17.00 -6.97
N GLU A 18 5.28 18.07 -6.49
CA GLU A 18 5.27 19.37 -7.15
C GLU A 18 6.65 20.03 -7.21
N ARG A 19 7.45 19.93 -6.15
CA ARG A 19 8.72 20.68 -6.05
C ARG A 19 9.90 19.98 -6.70
N GLN A 20 9.93 18.65 -6.72
CA GLN A 20 11.16 17.91 -7.08
C GLN A 20 10.96 16.70 -8.00
N TRP A 21 9.72 16.26 -8.27
CA TRP A 21 9.51 15.06 -9.08
C TRP A 21 8.86 15.31 -10.43
N LEU A 22 7.85 16.17 -10.49
CA LEU A 22 7.19 16.52 -11.73
C LEU A 22 8.16 17.25 -12.67
N GLU A 23 8.14 16.86 -13.95
CA GLU A 23 8.83 17.59 -15.01
C GLU A 23 8.12 18.91 -15.32
N PRO A 24 8.80 19.88 -15.95
CA PRO A 24 8.14 21.06 -16.51
C PRO A 24 6.98 20.64 -17.43
N ASP A 25 5.82 21.27 -17.21
CA ASP A 25 4.56 21.02 -17.92
C ASP A 25 3.95 19.62 -17.70
N GLU A 26 4.44 18.84 -16.74
CA GLU A 26 3.81 17.59 -16.32
C GLU A 26 2.72 17.86 -15.28
N ARG A 27 1.51 17.36 -15.55
CA ARG A 27 0.37 17.53 -14.64
C ARG A 27 0.17 16.28 -13.79
N LEU A 28 0.21 16.47 -12.47
CA LEU A 28 -0.21 15.44 -11.54
C LEU A 28 -1.72 15.18 -11.67
N ILE A 29 -2.09 13.92 -11.93
CA ILE A 29 -3.50 13.49 -11.98
C ILE A 29 -3.93 12.88 -10.66
N ASP A 30 -3.11 11.98 -10.09
CA ASP A 30 -3.42 11.30 -8.84
C ASP A 30 -2.15 10.79 -8.15
N TRP A 31 -2.20 10.62 -6.84
CA TRP A 31 -1.14 9.98 -6.08
C TRP A 31 -1.73 9.14 -4.94
N ILE A 32 -1.21 7.92 -4.77
CA ILE A 32 -1.72 6.97 -3.81
C ILE A 32 -0.58 6.47 -2.91
N PRO A 33 -0.65 6.75 -1.60
CA PRO A 33 0.34 6.25 -0.67
C PRO A 33 0.12 4.77 -0.37
N GLN A 34 1.21 4.02 -0.41
CA GLN A 34 1.23 2.58 -0.28
C GLN A 34 2.15 2.16 0.89
N TRP A 35 1.56 1.67 1.98
CA TRP A 35 2.32 1.16 3.15
C TRP A 35 2.45 -0.35 3.21
N LYS A 36 1.64 -1.07 2.43
CA LYS A 36 1.54 -2.54 2.45
C LYS A 36 1.71 -3.08 1.04
N LEU A 37 1.76 -4.40 0.91
CA LEU A 37 1.70 -5.03 -0.40
C LEU A 37 0.36 -4.67 -1.09
N PRO A 38 0.36 -4.12 -2.32
CA PRO A 38 -0.86 -3.96 -3.11
C PRO A 38 -1.48 -5.32 -3.44
N VAL A 39 -2.75 -5.34 -3.84
CA VAL A 39 -3.39 -6.59 -4.27
C VAL A 39 -2.82 -6.98 -5.63
N LEU A 40 -2.46 -8.25 -5.77
CA LEU A 40 -1.91 -8.81 -7.01
C LEU A 40 -2.93 -9.74 -7.65
N GLU A 41 -3.25 -9.49 -8.91
CA GLU A 41 -4.13 -10.31 -9.73
C GLU A 41 -3.32 -10.87 -10.90
N GLY A 42 -2.98 -12.16 -10.83
CA GLY A 42 -2.15 -12.84 -11.82
C GLY A 42 -0.66 -12.46 -11.77
N VAL A 43 -0.28 -11.42 -11.03
CA VAL A 43 1.13 -11.09 -10.72
C VAL A 43 1.61 -11.95 -9.54
N PRO A 44 2.76 -12.65 -9.66
CA PRO A 44 3.27 -13.47 -8.59
C PRO A 44 3.74 -12.61 -7.42
N ARG A 45 3.48 -13.08 -6.20
CA ARG A 45 4.01 -12.43 -5.01
C ARG A 45 5.54 -12.52 -5.01
N PRO A 46 6.24 -11.49 -4.50
CA PRO A 46 7.67 -11.61 -4.29
C PRO A 46 7.93 -12.77 -3.33
N LEU A 47 8.98 -13.55 -3.62
CA LEU A 47 9.45 -14.56 -2.68
C LEU A 47 9.77 -13.88 -1.35
N TRP A 48 9.59 -14.57 -0.24
CA TRP A 48 9.96 -13.98 1.05
C TRP A 48 11.48 -14.02 1.21
N THR A 49 12.04 -13.02 1.87
CA THR A 49 13.45 -13.10 2.28
C THR A 49 13.59 -14.04 3.48
N ALA A 50 14.77 -14.65 3.65
CA ALA A 50 15.06 -15.53 4.79
C ALA A 50 14.74 -14.86 6.13
N ASP A 51 15.10 -13.58 6.27
CA ASP A 51 14.82 -12.79 7.48
C ASP A 51 13.32 -12.62 7.74
N GLN A 52 12.50 -12.49 6.70
CA GLN A 52 11.04 -12.37 6.83
C GLN A 52 10.40 -13.69 7.25
N VAL A 53 10.94 -14.81 6.74
CA VAL A 53 10.52 -16.15 7.17
C VAL A 53 10.85 -16.34 8.64
N LEU A 54 12.09 -16.03 9.05
CA LEU A 54 12.55 -16.17 10.43
C LEU A 54 11.75 -15.29 11.39
N TRP A 55 11.53 -14.02 11.05
CA TRP A 55 10.75 -13.11 11.89
C TRP A 55 9.29 -13.55 12.04
N ARG A 56 8.69 -14.13 10.99
CA ARG A 56 7.34 -14.66 11.06
C ARG A 56 7.28 -15.92 11.91
N ILE A 57 8.25 -16.82 11.78
CA ILE A 57 8.38 -18.01 12.64
C ILE A 57 8.53 -17.56 14.11
N ALA A 58 9.42 -16.63 14.40
CA ALA A 58 9.62 -16.09 15.75
C ALA A 58 8.34 -15.44 16.30
N LYS A 59 7.64 -14.64 15.49
CA LYS A 59 6.35 -14.04 15.89
C LYS A 59 5.27 -15.09 16.13
N THR A 60 5.21 -16.13 15.31
CA THR A 60 4.26 -17.24 15.50
C THR A 60 4.58 -18.03 16.76
N LEU A 61 5.85 -18.37 17.00
CA LEU A 61 6.30 -19.03 18.24
C LEU A 61 6.00 -18.18 19.47
N GLY A 62 6.28 -16.86 19.40
CA GLY A 62 5.94 -15.93 20.47
C GLY A 62 4.43 -15.84 20.74
N TRP A 63 3.60 -15.91 19.69
CA TRP A 63 2.14 -16.01 19.84
C TRP A 63 1.70 -17.32 20.46
N ILE A 64 2.30 -18.45 20.07
CA ILE A 64 2.00 -19.76 20.65
C ILE A 64 2.36 -19.75 22.14
N LEU A 65 3.58 -19.34 22.47
CA LEU A 65 4.06 -19.25 23.85
C LEU A 65 3.18 -18.29 24.68
N GLY A 66 2.89 -17.11 24.12
CA GLY A 66 2.00 -16.14 24.73
C GLY A 66 0.58 -16.67 24.91
N SER A 67 0.05 -17.45 23.96
CA SER A 67 -1.28 -18.05 24.07
C SER A 67 -1.35 -19.11 25.16
N VAL A 68 -0.27 -19.89 25.36
CA VAL A 68 -0.16 -20.85 26.46
C VAL A 68 -0.13 -20.12 27.80
N VAL A 69 0.65 -19.03 27.93
CA VAL A 69 0.69 -18.21 29.15
C VAL A 69 -0.67 -17.57 29.42
N ILE A 70 -1.32 -17.01 28.39
CA ILE A 70 -2.67 -16.44 28.51
C ILE A 70 -3.70 -17.51 28.91
N LEU A 71 -3.61 -18.72 28.37
CA LEU A 71 -4.49 -19.84 28.76
C LEU A 71 -4.26 -20.26 30.21
N ILE A 72 -3.00 -20.30 30.66
CA ILE A 72 -2.66 -20.57 32.07
C ILE A 72 -3.25 -19.48 32.96
N VAL A 73 -3.05 -18.21 32.62
CA VAL A 73 -3.61 -17.07 33.37
C VAL A 73 -5.14 -17.07 33.34
N LEU A 74 -5.77 -17.37 32.21
CA LEU A 74 -7.23 -17.52 32.10
C LEU A 74 -7.74 -18.70 32.92
N ALA A 75 -7.02 -19.83 32.98
CA ALA A 75 -7.37 -20.96 33.82
C ALA A 75 -7.27 -20.61 35.32
N PHE A 76 -6.32 -19.75 35.71
CA PHE A 76 -6.24 -19.21 37.07
C PHE A 76 -7.28 -18.11 37.37
N LEU A 77 -7.75 -17.39 36.35
CA LEU A 77 -8.80 -16.36 36.47
C LEU A 77 -10.22 -16.91 36.26
N ALA A 78 -10.37 -18.20 35.97
CA ALA A 78 -11.65 -18.83 35.63
C ALA A 78 -12.67 -18.93 36.79
N ASP A 79 -12.34 -18.41 37.98
CA ASP A 79 -13.31 -18.20 39.07
C ASP A 79 -14.02 -16.84 39.03
N GLY A 80 -13.77 -16.00 38.02
CA GLY A 80 -14.53 -14.76 37.90
C GLY A 80 -14.28 -14.01 36.61
N LEU A 81 -15.17 -14.20 35.64
CA LEU A 81 -15.94 -13.13 34.99
C LEU A 81 -16.51 -13.61 33.64
N SER A 82 -17.84 -13.62 33.61
CA SER A 82 -18.67 -13.70 32.42
C SER A 82 -18.59 -12.42 31.59
N GLY A 83 -18.42 -12.58 30.28
CA GLY A 83 -19.06 -11.76 29.25
C GLY A 83 -18.44 -10.40 28.93
N ALA A 84 -17.93 -10.26 27.71
CA ALA A 84 -18.04 -9.02 26.95
C ALA A 84 -18.01 -9.31 25.44
N SER A 85 -19.17 -9.28 24.81
CA SER A 85 -19.32 -9.17 23.37
C SER A 85 -19.10 -7.72 22.96
N VAL A 86 -18.11 -7.49 22.09
CA VAL A 86 -17.81 -6.17 21.53
C VAL A 86 -18.53 -6.03 20.19
N ASP A 87 -19.69 -5.38 20.19
CA ASP A 87 -20.32 -4.87 18.97
C ASP A 87 -19.99 -3.39 18.80
N GLY A 88 -19.07 -3.12 17.88
CA GLY A 88 -18.68 -1.77 17.45
C GLY A 88 -18.86 -1.62 15.95
N GLY A 89 -20.08 -1.29 15.54
CA GLY A 89 -20.44 -0.97 14.15
C GLY A 89 -19.80 0.35 13.70
N SER A 90 -18.57 0.29 13.20
CA SER A 90 -17.92 1.40 12.51
C SER A 90 -18.56 1.61 11.14
N GLY A 91 -19.05 2.84 10.89
CA GLY A 91 -19.65 3.29 9.63
C GLY A 91 -18.87 2.82 8.41
N THR A 92 -19.59 2.36 7.39
CA THR A 92 -19.09 1.55 6.28
C THR A 92 -18.15 2.33 5.37
N LYS A 93 -16.92 2.57 5.82
CA LYS A 93 -15.80 2.94 4.94
C LYS A 93 -15.74 1.85 3.88
N VAL A 94 -15.96 2.21 2.60
CA VAL A 94 -15.91 1.25 1.50
C VAL A 94 -14.55 0.58 1.53
N LYS A 95 -14.54 -0.68 1.98
CA LYS A 95 -13.34 -1.48 2.14
C LYS A 95 -12.89 -1.90 0.74
N GLY A 96 -11.69 -1.51 0.35
CA GLY A 96 -11.07 -1.83 -0.93
C GLY A 96 -9.58 -1.53 -0.84
N PRO A 97 -8.72 -2.28 -1.55
CA PRO A 97 -7.31 -1.97 -1.63
C PRO A 97 -7.09 -0.59 -2.26
N ASP A 98 -6.05 0.11 -1.86
CA ASP A 98 -5.73 1.41 -2.43
C ASP A 98 -5.16 1.24 -3.86
N VAL A 99 -4.48 0.11 -4.11
CA VAL A 99 -3.87 -0.24 -5.41
C VAL A 99 -4.07 -1.73 -5.71
N VAL A 100 -4.46 -2.04 -6.96
CA VAL A 100 -4.52 -3.40 -7.51
C VAL A 100 -3.63 -3.50 -8.74
N LEU A 101 -2.75 -4.49 -8.78
CA LEU A 101 -1.84 -4.73 -9.89
C LEU A 101 -2.28 -5.98 -10.65
N ARG A 102 -2.48 -5.83 -11.95
CA ARG A 102 -2.96 -6.87 -12.88
C ARG A 102 -1.82 -7.30 -13.78
N GLY A 103 -1.75 -8.58 -14.11
CA GLY A 103 -0.78 -9.09 -15.08
C GLY A 103 -0.80 -10.61 -15.22
N LYS A 104 -0.09 -11.13 -16.21
CA LYS A 104 0.05 -12.57 -16.46
C LYS A 104 1.45 -13.04 -16.05
N GLY A 105 1.62 -13.39 -14.77
CA GLY A 105 2.85 -13.97 -14.27
C GLY A 105 4.02 -12.97 -14.20
N ARG A 106 5.26 -13.51 -14.20
CA ARG A 106 6.49 -12.71 -14.22
C ARG A 106 6.82 -12.12 -15.58
N GLN A 107 6.19 -12.61 -16.65
CA GLN A 107 6.51 -12.19 -18.02
C GLN A 107 5.84 -10.87 -18.39
N SER A 108 4.76 -10.50 -17.69
CA SER A 108 4.10 -9.25 -17.95
C SER A 108 4.93 -8.05 -17.48
N VAL A 109 4.76 -6.90 -18.12
CA VAL A 109 5.37 -5.61 -17.75
C VAL A 109 5.18 -5.38 -16.26
N MET A 110 3.94 -5.45 -15.77
CA MET A 110 3.68 -5.30 -14.34
C MET A 110 4.41 -6.33 -13.48
N GLY A 111 4.46 -7.60 -13.89
CA GLY A 111 5.15 -8.66 -13.16
C GLY A 111 6.65 -8.45 -13.04
N ARG A 112 7.29 -7.95 -14.11
CA ARG A 112 8.74 -7.64 -14.11
C ARG A 112 9.05 -6.40 -13.29
N THR A 113 8.30 -5.32 -13.52
CA THR A 113 8.65 -4.01 -12.98
C THR A 113 8.25 -3.87 -11.52
N VAL A 114 7.13 -4.48 -11.11
CA VAL A 114 6.57 -4.23 -9.78
C VAL A 114 7.11 -5.18 -8.71
N THR A 115 7.59 -6.38 -9.05
CA THR A 115 8.02 -7.38 -8.04
C THR A 115 9.05 -6.84 -7.03
N PRO A 116 10.05 -6.03 -7.43
CA PRO A 116 10.93 -5.34 -6.48
C PRO A 116 10.21 -4.25 -5.67
N ALA A 117 9.34 -3.46 -6.32
CA ALA A 117 8.56 -2.36 -5.73
C ALA A 117 7.62 -2.82 -4.60
N LEU A 118 7.07 -4.02 -4.72
CA LEU A 118 6.12 -4.63 -3.79
C LEU A 118 6.59 -4.75 -2.33
N ARG A 119 7.89 -4.62 -2.08
CA ARG A 119 8.47 -4.72 -0.72
C ARG A 119 8.63 -3.39 -0.02
N TYR A 120 8.47 -2.28 -0.74
CA TYR A 120 8.73 -0.94 -0.21
C TYR A 120 7.44 -0.23 0.17
N ARG A 121 7.57 0.74 1.06
CA ARG A 121 6.55 1.77 1.27
C ARG A 121 6.87 2.91 0.32
N GLY A 122 5.86 3.48 -0.31
CA GLY A 122 6.07 4.48 -1.33
C GLY A 122 4.77 5.07 -1.84
N LEU A 123 4.85 5.67 -3.02
CA LEU A 123 3.77 6.40 -3.66
C LEU A 123 3.59 5.86 -5.06
N TRP A 124 2.37 5.48 -5.40
CA TRP A 124 1.97 5.40 -6.80
C TRP A 124 1.63 6.80 -7.25
N VAL A 125 2.22 7.21 -8.37
CA VAL A 125 2.01 8.54 -8.95
C VAL A 125 1.51 8.35 -10.36
N PHE A 126 0.43 9.03 -10.70
CA PHE A 126 -0.15 9.03 -12.03
C PHE A 126 -0.21 10.46 -12.54
N THR A 127 0.40 10.69 -13.69
CA THR A 127 0.44 11.99 -14.37
C THR A 127 -0.12 11.84 -15.78
N ASP A 128 -0.23 12.95 -16.48
CA ASP A 128 -0.57 12.97 -17.90
C ASP A 128 0.52 12.35 -18.79
N ARG A 129 1.74 12.17 -18.29
CA ARG A 129 2.89 11.63 -19.05
C ARG A 129 3.42 10.28 -18.58
N ARG A 130 3.17 9.88 -17.32
CA ARG A 130 3.74 8.65 -16.75
C ARG A 130 2.94 8.11 -15.57
N ILE A 131 3.14 6.83 -15.35
CA ILE A 131 2.82 6.17 -14.10
C ILE A 131 4.09 5.65 -13.45
N ALA A 132 4.23 5.93 -12.16
CA ALA A 132 5.43 5.59 -11.41
C ALA A 132 5.10 5.03 -10.03
N PHE A 133 6.01 4.21 -9.51
CA PHE A 133 6.10 3.91 -8.10
C PHE A 133 7.42 4.42 -7.55
N ILE A 134 7.34 5.39 -6.66
CA ILE A 134 8.50 6.03 -6.03
C ILE A 134 8.59 5.65 -4.56
N VAL A 135 9.81 5.50 -4.07
CA VAL A 135 10.12 5.20 -2.68
C VAL A 135 10.90 6.36 -2.11
N VAL A 136 10.45 6.89 -0.97
CA VAL A 136 11.21 7.87 -0.21
C VAL A 136 12.29 7.15 0.58
N GLU A 137 13.54 7.58 0.41
CA GLU A 137 14.68 7.04 1.14
C GLU A 137 14.74 7.68 2.54
N GLY A 138 14.96 6.86 3.57
CA GLY A 138 14.97 7.29 4.96
C GLY A 138 13.71 6.87 5.73
N ARG A 139 13.37 7.64 6.77
CA ARG A 139 12.33 7.25 7.74
C ARG A 139 10.97 7.74 7.28
N THR A 140 10.00 6.83 7.20
CA THR A 140 8.60 7.14 6.87
C THR A 140 7.65 6.79 8.02
N TYR A 141 6.59 7.58 8.19
CA TYR A 141 5.52 7.26 9.13
C TYR A 141 4.74 6.00 8.71
N GLY A 142 4.29 5.24 9.72
CA GLY A 142 3.35 4.15 9.49
C GLY A 142 1.95 4.67 9.20
N LYS A 143 1.11 3.85 8.53
CA LYS A 143 -0.25 4.23 8.08
C LYS A 143 -1.13 4.89 9.16
N PHE A 144 -0.99 4.51 10.42
CA PHE A 144 -1.80 5.02 11.53
C PHE A 144 -1.39 6.40 12.03
N LEU A 145 -0.11 6.76 11.86
CA LEU A 145 0.45 8.04 12.28
C LEU A 145 0.58 9.01 11.11
N SER A 146 0.02 8.64 9.95
CA SER A 146 0.15 9.37 8.70
C SER A 146 -1.13 10.12 8.37
N GLY A 147 -1.00 11.40 8.04
CA GLY A 147 -2.11 12.33 7.82
C GLY A 147 -2.55 13.11 9.05
N SER A 148 -1.82 13.05 10.17
CA SER A 148 -2.12 13.78 11.40
C SER A 148 -1.03 14.82 11.69
N GLY A 149 -1.40 16.10 11.69
CA GLY A 149 -0.48 17.22 11.94
C GLY A 149 -0.12 18.00 10.67
N ASP A 150 0.92 18.81 10.79
CA ASP A 150 1.42 19.65 9.71
C ASP A 150 2.43 18.90 8.83
N PRO A 151 2.57 19.29 7.54
CA PRO A 151 3.61 18.76 6.67
C PRO A 151 5.01 18.97 7.29
N SER A 152 5.88 17.99 7.08
CA SER A 152 7.26 18.07 7.57
C SER A 152 8.07 19.06 6.74
N GLU A 153 8.85 19.89 7.41
CA GLU A 153 9.81 20.79 6.76
C GLU A 153 11.15 20.08 6.56
N PHE A 154 11.64 20.03 5.32
CA PHE A 154 12.93 19.44 4.97
C PHE A 154 13.88 20.53 4.50
N ALA A 155 15.09 20.57 5.07
CA ALA A 155 16.13 21.54 4.69
C ALA A 155 16.78 21.22 3.34
N GLU A 156 16.81 19.94 2.99
CA GLU A 156 17.36 19.42 1.73
C GLU A 156 16.28 18.70 0.92
N PRO A 157 16.44 18.56 -0.41
CA PRO A 157 15.56 17.74 -1.22
C PRO A 157 15.44 16.33 -0.63
N VAL A 158 14.21 15.82 -0.59
CA VAL A 158 13.95 14.50 -0.02
C VAL A 158 14.47 13.44 -1.00
N PRO A 159 15.38 12.55 -0.57
CA PRO A 159 15.92 11.54 -1.47
C PRO A 159 14.83 10.54 -1.87
N ILE A 160 14.66 10.35 -3.18
CA ILE A 160 13.66 9.47 -3.76
C ILE A 160 14.31 8.48 -4.72
N ARG A 161 13.77 7.26 -4.72
CA ARG A 161 14.15 6.20 -5.64
C ARG A 161 12.95 5.82 -6.50
N LYS A 162 13.09 5.98 -7.82
CA LYS A 162 12.11 5.50 -8.80
C LYS A 162 12.26 3.99 -8.97
N VAL A 163 11.28 3.23 -8.51
CA VAL A 163 11.32 1.75 -8.61
C VAL A 163 10.59 1.27 -9.85
N VAL A 164 9.50 1.95 -10.19
CA VAL A 164 8.74 1.72 -11.43
C VAL A 164 8.55 3.07 -12.09
N GLU A 165 8.75 3.12 -13.40
CA GLU A 165 8.40 4.24 -14.23
C GLU A 165 7.98 3.70 -15.61
N VAL A 166 6.77 4.04 -16.05
CA VAL A 166 6.24 3.72 -17.37
C VAL A 166 5.68 5.00 -17.96
N ARG A 167 6.22 5.43 -19.11
CA ARG A 167 5.80 6.68 -19.78
C ARG A 167 4.67 6.43 -20.78
N ASP A 168 3.98 7.51 -21.12
CA ASP A 168 2.85 7.66 -22.05
C ASP A 168 2.88 6.74 -23.28
N ALA A 169 4.02 6.57 -23.94
CA ALA A 169 4.16 5.66 -25.08
C ALA A 169 3.92 4.16 -24.75
N HIS A 170 3.77 3.82 -23.47
CA HIS A 170 3.73 2.44 -22.97
C HIS A 170 2.55 2.15 -22.03
N TYR A 171 1.61 3.09 -21.85
CA TYR A 171 0.37 2.84 -21.11
C TYR A 171 -0.84 3.54 -21.73
N GLU A 172 -2.02 3.00 -21.44
CA GLU A 172 -3.33 3.53 -21.83
C GLU A 172 -4.18 3.74 -20.57
N TYR A 173 -4.87 4.87 -20.48
CA TYR A 173 -5.85 5.14 -19.43
C TYR A 173 -7.25 4.72 -19.92
N GLU A 174 -7.79 3.64 -19.34
CA GLU A 174 -9.09 3.08 -19.72
C GLU A 174 -10.29 3.78 -19.04
N GLY A 175 -10.05 4.77 -18.18
CA GLY A 175 -11.09 5.47 -17.43
C GLY A 175 -11.32 4.95 -16.01
N GLU A 176 -12.49 5.29 -15.47
CA GLU A 176 -12.93 4.88 -14.14
C GLU A 176 -13.70 3.54 -14.20
N VAL A 177 -13.32 2.58 -13.35
CA VAL A 177 -13.94 1.25 -13.26
C VAL A 177 -14.40 0.96 -11.84
N ASP A 178 -15.62 0.43 -11.71
CA ASP A 178 -16.11 -0.08 -10.43
C ASP A 178 -15.51 -1.45 -10.14
N ARG A 179 -14.76 -1.56 -9.04
CA ARG A 179 -14.23 -2.85 -8.61
C ARG A 179 -15.11 -3.48 -7.55
N LEU A 180 -15.24 -4.80 -7.64
CA LEU A 180 -15.87 -5.64 -6.63
C LEU A 180 -14.80 -6.34 -5.80
N ARG A 181 -15.08 -6.56 -4.52
CA ARG A 181 -14.29 -7.44 -3.64
C ARG A 181 -15.13 -8.62 -3.19
N ARG A 182 -14.47 -9.77 -3.03
CA ARG A 182 -15.08 -10.94 -2.38
C ARG A 182 -14.88 -10.86 -0.87
N THR A 183 -15.96 -10.95 -0.11
CA THR A 183 -15.91 -10.99 1.36
C THR A 183 -15.38 -12.34 1.83
N ARG A 184 -14.50 -12.35 2.83
CA ARG A 184 -13.88 -13.59 3.32
C ARG A 184 -14.89 -14.54 3.96
N ILE A 185 -15.76 -14.02 4.83
CA ILE A 185 -16.71 -14.83 5.63
C ILE A 185 -17.89 -15.29 4.76
N LEU A 186 -18.62 -14.35 4.16
CA LEU A 186 -19.84 -14.66 3.41
C LEU A 186 -19.59 -15.04 1.95
N ARG A 187 -18.35 -14.97 1.45
CA ARG A 187 -17.96 -15.22 0.05
C ARG A 187 -18.73 -14.40 -1.01
N ARG A 188 -19.51 -13.39 -0.60
CA ARG A 188 -20.29 -12.49 -1.45
C ARG A 188 -19.41 -11.40 -2.06
N PHE A 189 -19.75 -10.99 -3.28
CA PHE A 189 -19.18 -9.81 -3.90
C PHE A 189 -19.80 -8.54 -3.32
N LYS A 190 -18.97 -7.57 -2.97
CA LYS A 190 -19.37 -6.24 -2.50
C LYS A 190 -18.57 -5.17 -3.24
N PRO A 191 -19.11 -3.96 -3.45
CA PRO A 191 -18.34 -2.86 -4.01
C PRO A 191 -17.06 -2.58 -3.22
N ALA A 192 -15.95 -2.39 -3.93
CA ALA A 192 -14.65 -1.99 -3.41
C ALA A 192 -14.32 -0.51 -3.73
N GLY A 193 -15.19 0.15 -4.51
CA GLY A 193 -15.09 1.55 -4.93
C GLY A 193 -14.70 1.70 -6.40
N VAL A 194 -14.56 2.95 -6.82
CA VAL A 194 -14.14 3.37 -8.16
C VAL A 194 -12.62 3.45 -8.23
N TYR A 195 -12.06 2.92 -9.32
CA TYR A 195 -10.62 2.89 -9.59
C TYR A 195 -10.34 3.51 -10.95
N ARG A 196 -9.26 4.25 -11.08
CA ARG A 196 -8.66 4.62 -12.36
C ARG A 196 -7.92 3.41 -12.90
N ARG A 197 -8.28 2.95 -14.09
CA ARG A 197 -7.62 1.81 -14.74
C ARG A 197 -6.56 2.29 -15.72
N ILE A 198 -5.33 1.86 -15.48
CA ILE A 198 -4.21 2.01 -16.39
C ILE A 198 -3.82 0.62 -16.90
N SER A 199 -3.69 0.48 -18.21
CA SER A 199 -3.25 -0.76 -18.86
C SER A 199 -1.99 -0.52 -19.66
N PHE A 200 -1.18 -1.55 -19.80
CA PHE A 200 0.06 -1.58 -20.57
C PHE A 200 -0.15 -2.39 -21.84
N SER A 201 0.77 -2.26 -22.79
CA SER A 201 0.69 -2.90 -24.11
C SER A 201 0.53 -4.43 -24.09
N ASP A 202 0.92 -5.10 -23.01
CA ASP A 202 0.79 -6.54 -22.83
C ASP A 202 -0.50 -6.97 -22.08
N GLY A 203 -1.41 -6.02 -21.84
CA GLY A 203 -2.65 -6.22 -21.09
C GLY A 203 -2.48 -6.29 -19.57
N SER A 204 -1.26 -6.16 -19.05
CA SER A 204 -1.03 -5.94 -17.62
C SER A 204 -1.31 -4.50 -17.24
N GLY A 205 -1.40 -4.16 -15.96
CA GLY A 205 -1.80 -2.80 -15.58
C GLY A 205 -2.00 -2.60 -14.10
N VAL A 206 -2.45 -1.40 -13.74
CA VAL A 206 -2.74 -1.00 -12.37
C VAL A 206 -4.08 -0.31 -12.29
N ASP A 207 -4.83 -0.67 -11.27
CA ASP A 207 -6.07 0.00 -10.90
C ASP A 207 -5.77 0.79 -9.62
N LEU A 208 -5.83 2.11 -9.73
CA LEU A 208 -5.56 3.07 -8.67
C LEU A 208 -6.89 3.53 -8.07
N ARG A 209 -7.12 3.29 -6.78
CA ARG A 209 -8.35 3.73 -6.14
C ARG A 209 -8.40 5.25 -6.11
N ARG A 210 -9.50 5.85 -6.56
CA ARG A 210 -9.66 7.30 -6.50
C ARG A 210 -9.47 7.81 -5.07
N TYR A 211 -8.37 8.54 -4.84
CA TYR A 211 -8.10 9.21 -3.58
C TYR A 211 -8.80 10.58 -3.65
N ARG A 212 -9.63 10.90 -2.64
CA ARG A 212 -10.33 12.19 -2.53
C ARG A 212 -9.56 13.08 -1.59
#